data_AF-A0A0C3B8X9-F1
#
_entry.id   AF-A0A0C3B8X9-F1
#
_cell.length_a   1.000
_cell.length_b   1.000
_cell.length_c   1.000
_cell.angle_alpha   90.00
_cell.angle_beta   90.00
_cell.angle_gamma   90.00
#
_symmetry.space_group_name_H-M   'P 1'
#
loop_
_entity.id
_entity.type
_entity.pdbx_description
1 polymer ?
#
loop_
_entity_poly.entity_id
_entity_poly.type
_entity_poly.pdbx_seq_one_letter_code
_entity_poly.pdbx_strand_id
1 'polypeptide(L)'
;VMSDMEELNSILADLLEYPQSHIALSVPVQRFPPEILSEIFIHCLETKWFNPAYYEHLLYLRILPRLDRAPLLLGSVCRQWRAIALSTPRLW
;
A
#
# COMPACT_ATOMS: atom_id res chain seq x y z
N VAL A 1 -4.94 -35.29 7.32
CA VAL A 1 -6.05 -34.83 6.44
C VAL A 1 -7.18 -34.18 7.23
N MET A 2 -7.84 -34.87 8.17
CA MET A 2 -8.94 -34.27 8.95
C MET A 2 -8.45 -33.28 10.02
N SER A 3 -7.28 -33.56 10.62
CA SER A 3 -6.58 -32.66 11.58
C SER A 3 -6.08 -31.37 10.92
N ASP A 4 -5.55 -31.46 9.70
CA ASP A 4 -4.98 -30.30 8.99
C ASP A 4 -6.08 -29.30 8.58
N MET A 5 -7.30 -29.78 8.34
CA MET A 5 -8.46 -28.94 8.00
C MET A 5 -9.06 -28.22 9.22
N GLU A 6 -9.03 -28.84 10.40
CA GLU A 6 -9.41 -28.18 11.65
C GLU A 6 -8.39 -27.10 12.04
N GLU A 7 -7.11 -27.39 11.86
CA GLU A 7 -6.03 -26.43 12.10
C GLU A 7 -6.11 -25.25 11.13
N LEU A 8 -6.40 -25.50 9.84
CA LEU A 8 -6.60 -24.42 8.86
C LEU A 8 -7.82 -23.56 9.20
N ASN A 9 -8.93 -24.17 9.65
CA ASN A 9 -10.12 -23.44 10.04
C ASN A 9 -9.93 -22.65 11.35
N SER A 10 -9.12 -23.15 12.27
CA SER A 10 -8.70 -22.43 13.48
C SER A 10 -7.86 -21.20 13.12
N ILE A 11 -6.93 -21.33 12.17
CA ILE A 11 -6.11 -20.23 11.67
C ILE A 11 -6.99 -19.19 10.97
N LEU A 12 -7.96 -19.63 10.16
CA LEU A 12 -8.91 -18.73 9.51
C LEU A 12 -9.80 -18.02 10.54
N ALA A 13 -10.25 -18.70 11.59
CA ALA A 13 -11.02 -18.10 12.67
C ALA A 13 -10.21 -17.03 13.41
N ASP A 14 -8.96 -17.33 13.79
CA ASP A 14 -8.04 -16.38 14.44
C ASP A 14 -7.75 -15.16 13.54
N LEU A 15 -7.59 -15.36 12.23
CA LEU A 15 -7.37 -14.30 11.26
C LEU A 15 -8.62 -13.43 11.03
N LEU A 16 -9.82 -14.00 11.17
CA LEU A 16 -11.09 -13.29 11.08
C LEU A 16 -11.47 -12.59 12.41
N GLU A 17 -10.95 -13.07 13.54
CA GLU A 17 -11.09 -12.47 14.87
C GLU A 17 -10.12 -11.30 15.08
N TYR A 18 -9.03 -11.24 14.29
CA TYR A 18 -8.15 -10.08 14.21
C TYR A 18 -8.98 -8.84 13.84
N PRO A 19 -8.92 -7.76 14.65
CA PRO A 19 -9.94 -6.74 14.66
C PRO A 19 -10.15 -6.13 13.27
N GLN A 20 -11.40 -6.24 12.81
CA GLN A 20 -11.93 -5.66 11.57
C GLN A 20 -11.73 -4.13 11.45
N SER A 21 -11.10 -3.47 12.43
CA SER A 21 -10.71 -2.06 12.39
C SER A 21 -9.88 -1.72 11.14
N HIS A 22 -9.03 -2.64 10.67
CA HIS A 22 -8.27 -2.45 9.43
C HIS A 22 -9.11 -2.69 8.16
N ILE A 23 -10.10 -3.59 8.20
CA ILE A 23 -10.99 -3.87 7.07
C ILE A 23 -11.96 -2.69 6.87
N ALA A 24 -12.51 -2.15 7.96
CA ALA A 24 -13.41 -1.00 7.94
C ALA A 24 -12.78 0.26 7.31
N LEU A 25 -11.46 0.45 7.45
CA LEU A 25 -10.71 1.51 6.77
C LEU A 25 -10.36 1.17 5.31
N SER A 26 -10.31 -0.11 4.97
CA SER A 26 -10.03 -0.60 3.62
C SER A 26 -11.21 -0.41 2.67
N VAL A 27 -12.45 -0.59 3.14
CA VAL A 27 -13.66 -0.51 2.29
C VAL A 27 -13.90 0.89 1.69
N PRO A 28 -13.78 2.01 2.44
CA PRO A 28 -13.97 3.35 1.88
C PRO A 28 -12.91 3.70 0.82
N VAL A 29 -11.66 3.30 1.08
CA VAL A 29 -10.52 3.59 0.20
C VAL A 29 -10.59 2.82 -1.12
N GLN A 30 -11.15 1.61 -1.13
CA GLN A 30 -11.35 0.83 -2.36
C GLN A 30 -12.47 1.38 -3.26
N ARG A 31 -13.35 2.24 -2.76
CA ARG A 31 -14.51 2.79 -3.50
C ARG A 31 -14.20 4.05 -4.30
N PHE A 32 -13.03 4.65 -4.13
CA PHE A 32 -12.65 5.81 -4.93
C PHE A 32 -12.41 5.41 -6.39
N PRO A 33 -12.80 6.25 -7.35
CA PRO A 33 -12.39 6.10 -8.73
C PRO A 33 -10.84 6.06 -8.82
N PRO A 34 -10.28 5.29 -9.76
CA PRO A 34 -8.83 5.19 -9.94
C PRO A 34 -8.18 6.55 -10.19
N GLU A 35 -8.89 7.49 -10.83
CA GLU A 35 -8.43 8.86 -11.09
C GLU A 35 -8.22 9.63 -9.79
N ILE A 36 -9.17 9.55 -8.86
CA ILE A 36 -9.08 10.23 -7.56
C ILE A 36 -7.94 9.63 -6.73
N LEU A 37 -7.82 8.30 -6.72
CA LEU A 37 -6.69 7.65 -6.05
C LEU A 37 -5.35 8.04 -6.67
N SER A 38 -5.28 8.16 -8.00
CA SER A 38 -4.06 8.57 -8.69
C SER A 38 -3.62 10.00 -8.32
N GLU A 39 -4.55 10.95 -8.19
CA GLU A 39 -4.22 12.31 -7.75
C GLU A 39 -3.83 12.34 -6.26
N ILE A 40 -4.49 11.55 -5.40
CA ILE A 40 -4.05 11.39 -4.01
C ILE A 40 -2.60 10.88 -3.97
N PHE A 41 -2.27 9.86 -4.78
CA PHE A 41 -0.92 9.30 -4.84
C PHE A 41 0.11 10.33 -5.28
N ILE A 42 -0.23 11.19 -6.25
CA ILE A 42 0.65 12.26 -6.71
C ILE A 42 0.91 13.27 -5.60
N HIS A 43 -0.12 13.69 -4.87
CA HIS A 43 0.06 14.59 -3.72
C HIS A 43 0.83 13.94 -2.56
N CYS A 44 0.76 12.61 -2.39
CA CYS A 44 1.62 11.92 -1.45
C CYS A 44 3.11 12.14 -1.77
N LEU A 45 3.50 12.24 -3.05
CA LEU A 45 4.90 12.49 -3.45
C LEU A 45 5.41 13.86 -3.05
N GLU A 46 4.56 14.83 -2.76
CA GLU A 46 4.99 16.17 -2.32
C GLU A 46 5.23 16.23 -0.80
N THR A 47 4.81 15.18 -0.09
CA THR A 47 4.88 15.13 1.36
C THR A 47 6.27 14.66 1.82
N LYS A 48 6.85 15.35 2.83
CA LYS A 48 8.20 15.07 3.36
C LYS A 48 8.45 13.60 3.73
N TRP A 49 7.41 12.90 4.20
CA TRP A 49 7.47 11.50 4.60
C TRP A 49 7.68 10.54 3.41
N PHE A 50 7.21 10.91 2.22
CA PHE A 50 7.22 10.07 1.03
C PHE A 50 8.25 10.55 -0.01
N ASN A 51 8.68 11.82 0.04
CA ASN A 51 9.64 12.38 -0.91
C ASN A 51 11.10 12.33 -0.40
N PRO A 52 12.00 11.58 -1.08
CA PRO A 52 13.42 11.56 -0.73
C PRO A 52 14.15 12.89 -1.02
N ALA A 53 13.63 13.77 -1.88
CA ALA A 53 14.24 15.06 -2.21
C ALA A 53 14.27 16.04 -1.02
N TYR A 54 13.48 15.78 0.03
CA TYR A 54 13.44 16.62 1.23
C TYR A 54 14.62 16.38 2.18
N TYR A 55 15.34 15.26 2.02
CA TYR A 55 16.51 14.93 2.84
C TYR A 55 17.77 15.16 2.02
N GLU A 56 18.28 16.39 2.06
CA GLU A 56 19.45 16.86 1.32
C GLU A 56 20.69 15.95 1.48
N HIS A 57 20.82 15.30 2.65
CA HIS A 57 21.92 14.41 2.98
C HIS A 57 21.80 12.97 2.42
N LEU A 58 20.67 12.61 1.81
CA LEU A 58 20.37 11.25 1.34
C LEU A 58 20.38 11.13 -0.19
N LEU A 59 21.07 12.02 -0.91
CA LEU A 59 21.13 11.98 -2.39
C LEU A 59 21.59 10.62 -2.94
N TYR A 60 22.46 9.90 -2.21
CA TYR A 60 22.87 8.53 -2.54
C TYR A 60 21.73 7.49 -2.47
N LEU A 61 20.70 7.73 -1.65
CA LEU A 61 19.54 6.85 -1.53
C LEU A 61 18.55 7.00 -2.69
N ARG A 62 18.62 8.06 -3.51
CA ARG A 62 17.75 8.21 -4.70
C ARG A 62 17.96 7.11 -5.74
N ILE A 63 19.11 6.44 -5.71
CA ILE A 63 19.51 5.42 -6.68
C ILE A 63 18.97 4.03 -6.27
N LEU A 64 18.65 3.84 -4.99
CA LEU A 64 18.21 2.55 -4.47
C LEU A 64 16.68 2.44 -4.43
N PRO A 65 16.08 1.40 -5.04
CA PRO A 65 14.65 1.15 -4.92
C PRO A 65 14.30 0.87 -3.46
N ARG A 66 13.44 1.72 -2.90
CA ARG A 66 13.06 1.72 -1.48
C ARG A 66 11.59 1.35 -1.37
N LEU A 67 11.30 0.18 -0.81
CA LEU A 67 9.93 -0.31 -0.63
C LEU A 67 9.15 0.47 0.44
N ASP A 68 9.87 1.17 1.33
CA ASP A 68 9.32 2.05 2.36
C ASP A 68 8.97 3.46 1.84
N ARG A 69 9.02 3.69 0.51
CA ARG A 69 8.78 5.01 -0.09
C ARG A 69 7.87 4.93 -1.31
N ALA A 70 7.15 6.01 -1.56
CA ALA A 70 6.38 6.15 -2.79
C ALA A 70 7.33 6.24 -4.00
N PRO A 71 6.94 5.72 -5.17
CA PRO A 71 5.63 5.13 -5.45
C PRO A 71 5.47 3.66 -5.01
N LEU A 72 6.56 2.95 -4.70
CA LEU A 72 6.55 1.51 -4.41
C LEU A 72 5.73 1.14 -3.16
N LEU A 73 5.77 1.98 -2.12
CA LEU A 73 4.98 1.83 -0.90
C LEU A 73 3.47 1.87 -1.17
N LEU A 74 3.02 2.70 -2.12
CA LEU A 74 1.60 2.74 -2.49
C LEU A 74 1.21 1.43 -3.17
N GLY A 75 2.11 0.86 -3.98
CA GLY A 75 1.93 -0.45 -4.59
C GLY A 75 1.99 -1.64 -3.63
N SER A 76 2.40 -1.49 -2.36
CA SER A 76 2.45 -2.60 -1.40
C SER A 76 1.15 -2.79 -0.62
N VAL A 77 0.21 -1.84 -0.67
CA VAL A 77 -1.03 -1.86 0.13
C VAL A 77 -2.01 -2.94 -0.33
N CYS A 78 -2.40 -2.93 -1.62
CA CYS A 78 -3.30 -3.93 -2.19
C CYS A 78 -3.12 -4.05 -3.72
N ARG A 79 -3.77 -5.05 -4.34
CA ARG A 79 -3.71 -5.27 -5.79
C ARG A 79 -4.24 -4.08 -6.60
N GLN A 80 -5.32 -3.44 -6.15
CA GLN A 80 -5.92 -2.28 -6.82
C GLN A 80 -4.97 -1.08 -6.80
N TRP A 81 -4.38 -0.77 -5.65
CA TRP A 81 -3.42 0.32 -5.51
C TRP A 81 -2.17 0.11 -6.36
N ARG A 82 -1.67 -1.13 -6.42
CA ARG A 82 -0.57 -1.48 -7.32
C ARG A 82 -0.91 -1.25 -8.78
N ALA A 83 -2.10 -1.67 -9.21
CA ALA A 83 -2.55 -1.45 -10.59
C ALA A 83 -2.61 0.04 -10.93
N ILE A 84 -3.21 0.85 -10.05
CA ILE A 84 -3.31 2.31 -10.22
C ILE A 84 -1.93 2.97 -10.23
N ALA A 85 -1.03 2.58 -9.32
CA ALA A 85 0.32 3.15 -9.25
C ALA A 85 1.15 2.84 -10.51
N LEU A 86 1.03 1.62 -11.05
CA LEU A 86 1.68 1.24 -12.31
C LEU A 86 1.05 1.94 -13.53
N SER A 87 -0.25 2.24 -13.50
CA SER A 87 -0.96 2.94 -14.57
C SER A 87 -0.89 4.47 -14.49
N THR A 88 -0.17 5.03 -13.52
CA THR A 88 -0.04 6.49 -13.32
C THR A 88 1.40 6.93 -13.60
N PRO A 89 1.75 7.33 -14.84
CA PRO A 89 3.12 7.69 -15.21
C PRO A 89 3.72 8.84 -14.38
N ARG A 90 2.89 9.77 -13.88
CA ARG A 90 3.32 10.91 -13.04
C ARG A 90 3.91 10.49 -11.68
N LEU A 91 3.81 9.22 -11.30
CA LEU A 91 4.35 8.70 -10.04
C LEU A 91 5.82 8.26 -10.10
N TRP A 92 6.39 8.16 -11.31
CA TRP A 92 7.73 7.65 -11.58
C TRP A 92 8.64 8.77 -12.10
#